data_AF-A0A8B5X132-F1
#
_entry.id   AF-A0A8B5X132-F1
#
_cell.length_a   1.000
_cell.length_b   1.000
_cell.length_c   1.000
_cell.angle_alpha   90.00
_cell.angle_beta   90.00
_cell.angle_gamma   90.00
#
_symmetry.space_group_name_H-M   'P 1'
#
loop_
_entity.id
_entity.type
_entity.pdbx_description
1 polymer ?
#
loop_
_entity_poly.entity_id
_entity_poly.type
_entity_poly.pdbx_seq_one_letter_code
_entity_poly.pdbx_strand_id
1 'polypeptide(L)'
;MERHDVVIVGAGIAGLSAARTAREIDSSVSILLVNEEDRLPYKRTKVSKHLAAGFKRDEFRLEPMEWYSANRVSITHGRRVVRIIRDDKRLALDDGSELEYKKLILAVGSEPLYPRAVREHERGSFHRLRTAADAETLRKAAGSAGSVVIVGMGVLSVELAEQFRKMKKSVTLIGATAQLLPRRLNLRASELMEELLRKNKVDLSFHEEVLSFEPDGKGKTLVTMIKKSGRFDMVVFCIGVAPRIALAREAGIDVSTGVIVDEYLTTSDRDILAAGDCAQHPGGHVSYLWHAAEHQGHVAGANAVGRATEFLNPPFRMKCEIFGTQFLSVDQTWLGDRAEALTVREAEAGGKYVAANFNDRRLVSVVAVNDTDRSSLYESAVRERWPEARCTEELLSPIR
;
A
#
# COMPACT_ATOMS: atom_id res chain seq x y z
N MET A 1 29.93 18.97 5.71
CA MET A 1 28.96 17.90 5.43
C MET A 1 28.19 17.64 6.70
N GLU A 2 26.87 17.62 6.64
CA GLU A 2 26.04 17.40 7.83
C GLU A 2 26.08 15.91 8.18
N ARG A 3 26.29 15.59 9.46
CA ARG A 3 26.41 14.21 9.94
C ARG A 3 25.34 13.91 10.98
N HIS A 4 24.64 12.80 10.81
CA HIS A 4 23.63 12.30 11.76
C HIS A 4 23.94 10.86 12.18
N ASP A 5 23.50 10.49 13.37
CA ASP A 5 23.61 9.11 13.86
C ASP A 5 22.68 8.21 13.06
N VAL A 6 21.44 8.65 12.81
CA VAL A 6 20.45 7.92 12.01
C VAL A 6 19.91 8.81 10.90
N VAL A 7 20.12 8.41 9.65
CA VAL A 7 19.47 9.02 8.49
C VAL A 7 18.39 8.08 7.95
N ILE A 8 17.19 8.60 7.72
CA ILE A 8 16.02 7.85 7.27
C ILE A 8 15.60 8.39 5.91
N VAL A 9 15.64 7.55 4.87
CA VAL A 9 15.29 7.92 3.50
C VAL A 9 13.87 7.47 3.20
N GLY A 10 12.95 8.45 3.11
CA GLY A 10 11.52 8.23 2.95
C GLY A 10 10.78 8.53 4.25
N ALA A 11 9.90 9.54 4.20
CA ALA A 11 9.14 9.99 5.37
C ALA A 11 7.67 9.52 5.35
N GLY A 12 7.43 8.32 4.81
CA GLY A 12 6.17 7.62 5.00
C GLY A 12 6.02 7.11 6.43
N ILE A 13 4.97 6.31 6.70
CA ILE A 13 4.72 5.78 8.05
C ILE A 13 5.89 4.97 8.61
N ALA A 14 6.56 4.17 7.78
CA ALA A 14 7.73 3.40 8.22
C ALA A 14 8.86 4.31 8.71
N GLY A 15 9.20 5.35 7.95
CA GLY A 15 10.25 6.29 8.31
C GLY A 15 9.92 7.12 9.56
N LEU A 16 8.68 7.60 9.67
CA LEU A 16 8.25 8.35 10.85
C LEU A 16 8.21 7.47 12.11
N SER A 17 7.71 6.24 12.02
CA SER A 17 7.72 5.29 13.13
C SER A 17 9.14 4.92 13.55
N ALA A 18 10.07 4.78 12.60
CA ALA A 18 11.48 4.56 12.90
C ALA A 18 12.09 5.74 13.67
N ALA A 19 11.79 6.98 13.24
CA ALA A 19 12.25 8.18 13.92
C ALA A 19 11.70 8.30 15.35
N ARG A 20 10.40 8.05 15.54
CA ARG A 20 9.74 8.02 16.86
C ARG A 20 10.46 7.05 17.79
N THR A 21 10.60 5.80 17.35
CA THR A 21 11.15 4.75 18.21
C THR A 21 12.64 4.94 18.49
N ALA A 22 13.44 5.35 17.51
CA ALA A 22 14.84 5.68 17.73
C ALA A 22 14.99 6.78 18.81
N ARG A 23 14.17 7.84 18.75
CA ARG A 23 14.17 8.91 19.76
C ARG A 23 13.68 8.46 21.14
N GLU A 24 12.63 7.63 21.19
CA GLU A 24 12.10 7.10 22.45
C GLU A 24 13.13 6.24 23.19
N ILE A 25 13.96 5.50 22.44
CA ILE A 25 14.98 4.61 22.99
C ILE A 25 16.26 5.37 23.34
N ASP A 26 16.70 6.28 22.47
CA ASP A 26 17.90 7.09 22.65
C ASP A 26 17.55 8.58 22.58
N SER A 27 17.55 9.24 23.74
CA SER A 27 17.26 10.67 23.84
C SER A 27 18.41 11.56 23.34
N SER A 28 19.57 11.02 23.01
CA SER A 28 20.75 11.74 22.53
C SER A 28 20.98 11.59 21.02
N VAL A 29 20.43 10.53 20.39
CA VAL A 29 20.65 10.21 18.97
C VAL A 29 20.25 11.38 18.06
N SER A 30 21.09 11.73 17.09
CA SER A 30 20.74 12.69 16.03
C SER A 30 20.01 11.98 14.89
N ILE A 31 18.84 12.49 14.49
CA ILE A 31 17.95 11.87 13.51
C ILE A 31 17.62 12.86 12.40
N LEU A 32 17.79 12.44 11.15
CA LEU A 32 17.36 13.16 9.96
C LEU A 32 16.42 12.31 9.11
N LEU A 33 15.20 12.80 8.83
CA LEU A 33 14.31 12.25 7.81
C LEU A 33 14.48 13.03 6.51
N VAL A 34 14.74 12.32 5.42
CA VAL A 34 14.80 12.89 4.08
C VAL A 34 13.55 12.45 3.31
N ASN A 35 12.75 13.43 2.87
CA ASN A 35 11.50 13.22 2.16
C ASN A 35 11.58 13.79 0.73
N GLU A 36 11.31 12.93 -0.26
CA GLU A 36 11.20 13.36 -1.66
C GLU A 36 9.98 14.27 -1.89
N GLU A 37 8.87 14.01 -1.17
CA GLU A 37 7.68 14.86 -1.29
C GLU A 37 7.92 16.23 -0.64
N ASP A 38 7.31 17.26 -1.21
CA ASP A 38 7.46 18.68 -0.84
C ASP A 38 6.75 19.09 0.48
N ARG A 39 6.32 18.11 1.28
CA ARG A 39 5.43 18.31 2.43
C ARG A 39 5.79 17.39 3.60
N LEU A 40 5.21 17.67 4.77
CA LEU A 40 5.37 16.82 5.95
C LEU A 40 4.69 15.45 5.75
N PRO A 41 5.14 14.40 6.48
CA PRO A 41 4.52 13.08 6.51
C PRO A 41 3.02 13.12 6.76
N TYR A 42 2.26 12.36 5.98
CA TYR A 42 0.80 12.31 6.03
C TYR A 42 0.24 10.90 5.90
N LYS A 43 -1.01 10.72 6.32
CA LYS A 43 -1.74 9.45 6.22
C LYS A 43 -2.18 9.19 4.77
N ARG A 44 -1.28 8.61 3.97
CA ARG A 44 -1.51 8.27 2.55
C ARG A 44 -2.84 7.56 2.27
N THR A 45 -3.28 6.67 3.17
CA THR A 45 -4.56 5.93 3.00
C THR A 45 -5.81 6.83 3.08
N LYS A 46 -5.68 8.08 3.56
CA LYS A 46 -6.78 9.05 3.57
C LYS A 46 -6.89 9.80 2.24
N VAL A 47 -5.78 10.01 1.54
CA VAL A 47 -5.72 10.76 0.28
C VAL A 47 -6.61 10.13 -0.80
N SER A 48 -6.54 8.81 -1.00
CA SER A 48 -7.40 8.11 -1.97
C SER A 48 -8.89 8.25 -1.63
N LYS A 49 -9.24 8.26 -0.35
CA LYS A 49 -10.63 8.29 0.15
C LYS A 49 -11.26 9.67 0.16
N HIS A 50 -10.47 10.72 -0.04
CA HIS A 50 -10.93 12.12 -0.04
C HIS A 50 -10.79 12.79 -1.40
N LEU A 51 -10.56 12.04 -2.48
CA LEU A 51 -10.40 12.61 -3.81
C LEU A 51 -11.61 13.48 -4.21
N ALA A 52 -12.84 13.02 -3.95
CA ALA A 52 -14.05 13.75 -4.30
C ALA A 52 -14.23 15.03 -3.48
N ALA A 53 -14.04 14.94 -2.16
CA ALA A 53 -14.12 16.09 -1.26
C ALA A 53 -12.97 17.09 -1.52
N GLY A 54 -11.82 16.60 -1.97
CA GLY A 54 -10.55 17.31 -1.88
C GLY A 54 -10.00 17.27 -0.45
N PHE A 55 -8.78 17.75 -0.30
CA PHE A 55 -8.11 17.90 0.99
C PHE A 55 -7.14 19.09 0.92
N LYS A 56 -6.82 19.68 2.08
CA LYS A 56 -5.79 20.73 2.16
C LYS A 56 -4.40 20.09 2.22
N ARG A 57 -3.36 20.83 1.79
CA ARG A 57 -1.96 20.35 1.77
C ARG A 57 -1.52 19.71 3.09
N ASP A 58 -1.98 20.29 4.19
CA ASP A 58 -1.58 19.95 5.55
C ASP A 58 -2.56 19.03 6.28
N GLU A 59 -3.62 18.64 5.57
CA GLU A 59 -4.60 17.69 6.08
C GLU A 59 -4.00 16.28 6.14
N PHE A 60 -4.42 15.51 7.13
CA PHE A 60 -3.91 14.15 7.39
C PHE A 60 -2.42 14.06 7.73
N ARG A 61 -1.74 15.16 8.05
CA ARG A 61 -0.39 15.11 8.64
C ARG A 61 -0.37 14.10 9.79
N LEU A 62 0.69 13.29 9.83
CA LEU A 62 0.88 12.31 10.90
C LEU A 62 1.35 12.98 12.19
N GLU A 63 2.13 14.05 12.05
CA GLU A 63 2.60 14.90 13.13
C GLU A 63 2.63 16.37 12.68
N PRO A 64 2.35 17.31 13.59
CA PRO A 64 2.53 18.73 13.33
C PRO A 64 4.02 19.10 13.43
N MET A 65 4.42 20.28 12.94
CA MET A 65 5.84 20.67 12.88
C MET A 65 6.49 20.75 14.28
N GLU A 66 5.70 21.13 15.27
CA GLU A 66 6.08 21.25 16.68
C GLU A 66 6.56 19.93 17.26
N TRP A 67 6.02 18.80 16.79
CA TRP A 67 6.45 17.48 17.22
C TRP A 67 7.90 17.21 16.83
N TYR A 68 8.31 17.57 15.62
CA TYR A 68 9.68 17.37 15.12
C TYR A 68 10.68 18.18 15.96
N SER A 69 10.37 19.44 16.23
CA SER A 69 11.19 20.30 17.09
C SER A 69 11.26 19.78 18.52
N ALA A 70 10.12 19.42 19.13
CA ALA A 70 10.06 18.91 20.49
C ALA A 70 10.82 17.57 20.65
N ASN A 71 10.80 16.73 19.62
CA ASN A 71 11.49 15.44 19.61
C ASN A 71 12.90 15.52 19.02
N ARG A 72 13.42 16.72 18.68
CA ARG A 72 14.74 16.89 18.06
C ARG A 72 14.94 15.94 16.87
N VAL A 73 13.95 15.88 16.00
CA VAL A 73 13.96 15.12 14.74
C VAL A 73 14.06 16.14 13.61
N SER A 74 15.19 16.16 12.91
CA SER A 74 15.35 16.99 11.72
C SER A 74 14.59 16.35 10.55
N ILE A 75 13.97 17.20 9.72
CA ILE A 75 13.31 16.75 8.49
C ILE A 75 13.65 17.69 7.34
N THR A 76 14.02 17.10 6.22
CA THR A 76 14.21 17.78 4.93
C THR A 76 13.18 17.22 3.95
N HIS A 77 12.40 18.08 3.32
CA HIS A 77 11.36 17.70 2.37
C HIS A 77 11.57 18.36 1.01
N GLY A 78 11.05 17.76 -0.07
CA GLY A 78 11.34 18.17 -1.44
C GLY A 78 12.80 17.90 -1.84
N ARG A 79 13.43 16.91 -1.19
CA ARG A 79 14.80 16.47 -1.47
C ARG A 79 14.85 14.97 -1.65
N ARG A 80 15.49 14.55 -2.73
CA ARG A 80 15.61 13.13 -3.07
C ARG A 80 17.03 12.67 -2.89
N VAL A 81 17.22 11.58 -2.15
CA VAL A 81 18.47 10.82 -2.19
C VAL A 81 18.56 10.15 -3.55
N VAL A 82 19.62 10.48 -4.31
CA VAL A 82 19.87 9.95 -5.65
C VAL A 82 20.96 8.89 -5.66
N ARG A 83 21.81 8.83 -4.62
CA ARG A 83 22.87 7.83 -4.52
C ARG A 83 23.26 7.56 -3.07
N ILE A 84 23.57 6.30 -2.78
CA ILE A 84 24.22 5.87 -1.53
C ILE A 84 25.69 5.59 -1.86
N ILE A 85 26.60 6.30 -1.21
CA ILE A 85 28.05 6.08 -1.27
C ILE A 85 28.40 5.22 -0.05
N ARG A 86 28.18 3.90 -0.19
CA ARG A 86 28.16 2.94 0.92
C ARG A 86 29.46 2.88 1.70
N ASP A 87 30.60 2.81 1.01
CA ASP A 87 31.93 2.65 1.64
C ASP A 87 32.29 3.86 2.53
N ASP A 88 31.83 5.05 2.17
CA ASP A 88 32.06 6.29 2.93
C ASP A 88 30.91 6.62 3.90
N LYS A 89 29.83 5.82 3.92
CA LYS A 89 28.59 6.10 4.65
C LYS A 89 27.99 7.49 4.36
N ARG A 90 27.93 7.83 3.07
CA ARG A 90 27.37 9.10 2.58
C ARG A 90 26.15 8.90 1.68
N LEU A 91 25.31 9.93 1.62
CA LEU A 91 24.20 10.05 0.67
C LEU A 91 24.42 11.29 -0.19
N ALA A 92 24.14 11.18 -1.49
CA ALA A 92 24.03 12.33 -2.38
C ALA A 92 22.56 12.67 -2.63
N LEU A 93 22.23 13.95 -2.55
CA LEU A 93 20.90 14.50 -2.81
C LEU A 93 20.81 15.05 -4.23
N ASP A 94 19.58 15.28 -4.70
CA ASP A 94 19.26 15.78 -6.03
C ASP A 94 19.69 17.23 -6.29
N ASP A 95 19.97 18.01 -5.24
CA ASP A 95 20.56 19.35 -5.33
C ASP A 95 22.11 19.34 -5.29
N GLY A 96 22.72 18.17 -5.28
CA GLY A 96 24.17 17.98 -5.22
C GLY A 96 24.76 18.07 -3.82
N SER A 97 23.95 18.33 -2.78
CA SER A 97 24.42 18.27 -1.40
C SER A 97 24.64 16.83 -0.92
N GLU A 98 25.48 16.67 0.11
CA GLU A 98 25.82 15.36 0.69
C GLU A 98 25.54 15.32 2.19
N LEU A 99 25.19 14.12 2.68
CA LEU A 99 24.90 13.81 4.08
C LEU A 99 25.72 12.60 4.54
N GLU A 100 26.25 12.63 5.76
CA GLU A 100 26.88 11.48 6.41
C GLU A 100 25.91 10.79 7.39
N TYR A 101 25.97 9.46 7.46
CA TYR A 101 25.21 8.67 8.43
C TYR A 101 26.09 7.70 9.24
N LYS A 102 25.70 7.39 10.47
CA LYS A 102 26.22 6.19 11.18
C LYS A 102 25.38 4.96 10.86
N LYS A 103 24.05 5.11 10.86
CA LYS A 103 23.04 4.14 10.43
C LYS A 103 22.11 4.76 9.39
N LEU A 104 21.73 3.97 8.40
CA LEU A 104 20.79 4.34 7.34
C LEU A 104 19.54 3.47 7.42
N ILE A 105 18.36 4.06 7.32
CA ILE A 105 17.10 3.33 7.17
C ILE A 105 16.48 3.68 5.82
N LEU A 106 16.34 2.69 4.94
CA LEU A 106 15.61 2.82 3.68
C LEU A 106 14.13 2.58 3.94
N ALA A 107 13.33 3.64 3.85
CA ALA A 107 11.87 3.64 4.00
C ALA A 107 11.19 4.22 2.75
N VAL A 108 11.77 3.94 1.58
CA VAL A 108 11.40 4.53 0.27
C VAL A 108 10.09 4.00 -0.31
N GLY A 109 9.54 2.94 0.27
CA GLY A 109 8.25 2.38 -0.10
C GLY A 109 8.22 1.78 -1.52
N SER A 110 7.12 2.00 -2.23
CA SER A 110 6.83 1.39 -3.53
C SER A 110 6.32 2.42 -4.53
N GLU A 111 6.41 2.11 -5.82
CA GLU A 111 5.91 2.92 -6.93
C GLU A 111 4.82 2.21 -7.75
N PRO A 112 3.85 2.94 -8.33
CA PRO A 112 2.84 2.34 -9.20
C PRO A 112 3.41 1.67 -10.44
N LEU A 113 2.84 0.52 -10.78
CA LEU A 113 3.16 -0.18 -12.02
C LEU A 113 2.42 0.44 -13.21
N TYR A 114 3.04 0.31 -14.39
CA TYR A 114 2.45 0.69 -15.68
C TYR A 114 2.08 -0.56 -16.49
N PRO A 115 0.95 -0.54 -17.23
CA PRO A 115 0.61 -1.64 -18.13
C PRO A 115 1.73 -1.87 -19.15
N ARG A 116 1.94 -3.13 -19.58
CA ARG A 116 2.95 -3.46 -20.61
C ARG A 116 2.75 -2.71 -21.92
N ALA A 117 1.50 -2.38 -22.24
CA ALA A 117 1.12 -1.60 -23.41
C ALA A 117 1.59 -0.13 -23.36
N VAL A 118 2.05 0.39 -22.21
CA VAL A 118 2.48 1.79 -22.05
C VAL A 118 4.00 1.87 -22.08
N ARG A 119 4.56 2.58 -23.06
CA ARG A 119 6.00 2.83 -23.16
C ARG A 119 6.43 3.88 -22.15
N GLU A 120 7.70 3.88 -21.78
CA GLU A 120 8.23 4.76 -20.73
C GLU A 120 8.01 6.24 -21.01
N HIS A 121 8.23 6.69 -22.25
CA HIS A 121 8.02 8.10 -22.64
C HIS A 121 6.54 8.53 -22.65
N GLU A 122 5.60 7.58 -22.65
CA GLU A 122 4.16 7.84 -22.64
C GLU A 122 3.58 7.92 -21.22
N ARG A 123 4.34 7.48 -20.20
CA ARG A 123 3.87 7.36 -18.81
C ARG A 123 3.34 8.66 -18.22
N GLY A 124 3.85 9.81 -18.67
CA GLY A 124 3.39 11.14 -18.23
C GLY A 124 2.01 11.54 -18.74
N SER A 125 1.48 10.85 -19.75
CA SER A 125 0.15 11.11 -20.32
C SER A 125 -0.98 10.40 -19.57
N PHE A 126 -0.66 9.53 -18.61
CA PHE A 126 -1.63 8.74 -17.87
C PHE A 126 -1.63 9.05 -16.38
N HIS A 127 -2.77 8.84 -15.74
CA HIS A 127 -2.90 9.09 -14.30
C HIS A 127 -2.63 7.84 -13.47
N ARG A 128 -2.06 8.07 -12.29
CA ARG A 128 -1.84 7.08 -11.23
C ARG A 128 -2.16 7.74 -9.89
N LEU A 129 -2.20 6.93 -8.83
CA LEU A 129 -2.34 7.45 -7.48
C LEU A 129 -1.45 6.72 -6.48
N ARG A 130 -0.44 7.42 -5.98
CA ARG A 130 0.38 7.01 -4.83
C ARG A 130 0.59 8.15 -3.85
N THR A 131 0.87 9.36 -4.33
CA THR A 131 1.18 10.54 -3.51
C THR A 131 0.00 11.50 -3.39
N ALA A 132 0.11 12.48 -2.50
CA ALA A 132 -0.85 13.57 -2.41
C ALA A 132 -0.84 14.45 -3.68
N ALA A 133 0.35 14.68 -4.26
CA ALA A 133 0.47 15.36 -5.55
C ALA A 133 -0.25 14.60 -6.68
N ASP A 134 -0.12 13.27 -6.73
CA ASP A 134 -0.88 12.45 -7.68
C ASP A 134 -2.39 12.67 -7.53
N ALA A 135 -2.89 12.74 -6.29
CA ALA A 135 -4.31 12.95 -6.01
C ALA A 135 -4.80 14.36 -6.39
N GLU A 136 -3.97 15.38 -6.16
CA GLU A 136 -4.23 16.76 -6.57
C GLU A 136 -4.35 16.85 -8.11
N THR A 137 -3.40 16.25 -8.83
CA THR A 137 -3.43 16.13 -10.30
C THR A 137 -4.65 15.35 -10.77
N LEU A 138 -4.93 14.20 -10.15
CA LEU A 138 -6.05 13.33 -10.48
C LEU A 138 -7.39 14.05 -10.30
N ARG A 139 -7.57 14.76 -9.19
CA ARG A 139 -8.79 15.54 -8.89
C ARG A 139 -8.96 16.68 -9.88
N LYS A 140 -7.89 17.39 -10.24
CA LYS A 140 -7.92 18.46 -11.25
C LYS A 140 -8.36 17.93 -12.61
N ALA A 141 -7.74 16.84 -13.09
CA ALA A 141 -8.09 16.21 -14.36
C ALA A 141 -9.54 15.68 -14.37
N ALA A 142 -9.99 15.13 -13.24
CA ALA A 142 -11.37 14.70 -13.08
C ALA A 142 -12.37 15.86 -13.14
N GLY A 143 -11.97 17.11 -12.88
CA GLY A 143 -12.84 18.28 -13.00
C GLY A 143 -13.50 18.39 -14.38
N SER A 144 -12.72 18.19 -15.44
CA SER A 144 -13.17 18.27 -16.84
C SER A 144 -13.56 16.94 -17.48
N ALA A 145 -13.20 15.80 -16.88
CA ALA A 145 -13.56 14.48 -17.41
C ALA A 145 -15.06 14.18 -17.22
N GLY A 146 -15.73 13.61 -18.21
CA GLY A 146 -17.08 13.05 -18.07
C GLY A 146 -17.08 11.54 -17.80
N SER A 147 -16.07 10.85 -18.33
CA SER A 147 -15.89 9.40 -18.30
C SER A 147 -14.47 9.04 -17.87
N VAL A 148 -14.37 8.15 -16.89
CA VAL A 148 -13.12 7.67 -16.31
C VAL A 148 -13.04 6.16 -16.46
N VAL A 149 -11.91 5.68 -16.96
CA VAL A 149 -11.58 4.26 -16.94
C VAL A 149 -10.45 4.01 -15.95
N ILE A 150 -10.66 3.01 -15.09
CA ILE A 150 -9.68 2.55 -14.11
C ILE A 150 -9.19 1.17 -14.55
N VAL A 151 -7.91 1.06 -14.88
CA VAL A 151 -7.26 -0.21 -15.23
C VAL A 151 -6.76 -0.86 -13.94
N GLY A 152 -7.41 -1.93 -13.52
CA GLY A 152 -7.14 -2.65 -12.28
C GLY A 152 -8.43 -3.01 -11.53
N MET A 153 -8.39 -4.14 -10.85
CA MET A 153 -9.50 -4.72 -10.08
C MET A 153 -9.08 -4.93 -8.60
N GLY A 154 -8.36 -3.97 -8.02
CA GLY A 154 -7.82 -4.03 -6.65
C GLY A 154 -8.49 -3.05 -5.68
N VAL A 155 -7.95 -2.95 -4.46
CA VAL A 155 -8.50 -2.06 -3.41
C VAL A 155 -8.54 -0.61 -3.88
N LEU A 156 -7.44 -0.11 -4.44
CA LEU A 156 -7.37 1.28 -4.90
C LEU A 156 -8.37 1.57 -6.04
N SER A 157 -8.61 0.62 -6.93
CA SER A 157 -9.52 0.84 -8.06
C SER A 157 -10.97 0.98 -7.60
N VAL A 158 -11.42 0.17 -6.64
CA VAL A 158 -12.79 0.25 -6.12
C VAL A 158 -12.99 1.49 -5.22
N GLU A 159 -11.96 1.87 -4.45
CA GLU A 159 -11.98 3.13 -3.68
C GLU A 159 -12.07 4.34 -4.62
N LEU A 160 -11.27 4.37 -5.68
CA LEU A 160 -11.31 5.45 -6.66
C LEU A 160 -12.61 5.47 -7.45
N ALA A 161 -13.18 4.32 -7.77
CA ALA A 161 -14.48 4.24 -8.42
C ALA A 161 -15.55 4.95 -7.60
N GLU A 162 -15.59 4.71 -6.28
CA GLU A 162 -16.48 5.41 -5.37
C GLU A 162 -16.28 6.94 -5.41
N GLN A 163 -15.03 7.40 -5.39
CA GLN A 163 -14.73 8.83 -5.43
C GLN A 163 -15.15 9.47 -6.76
N PHE A 164 -14.87 8.84 -7.90
CA PHE A 164 -15.31 9.36 -9.20
C PHE A 164 -16.83 9.33 -9.33
N ARG A 165 -17.52 8.34 -8.78
CA ARG A 165 -19.00 8.34 -8.71
C ARG A 165 -19.53 9.48 -7.84
N LYS A 166 -18.90 9.78 -6.69
CA LYS A 166 -19.21 10.97 -5.87
C LYS A 166 -19.00 12.28 -6.64
N MET A 167 -18.02 12.31 -7.56
CA MET A 167 -17.78 13.41 -8.50
C MET A 167 -18.70 13.38 -9.75
N LYS A 168 -19.73 12.51 -9.76
CA LYS A 168 -20.73 12.35 -10.84
C LYS A 168 -20.13 11.93 -12.20
N LYS A 169 -19.02 11.18 -12.19
CA LYS A 169 -18.37 10.70 -13.42
C LYS A 169 -18.94 9.34 -13.86
N SER A 170 -18.98 9.08 -15.16
CA SER A 170 -19.14 7.71 -15.65
C SER A 170 -17.85 6.94 -15.34
N VAL A 171 -17.96 5.73 -14.79
CA VAL A 171 -16.80 4.98 -14.30
C VAL A 171 -16.85 3.55 -14.83
N THR A 172 -15.74 3.12 -15.43
CA THR A 172 -15.54 1.72 -15.85
C THR A 172 -14.27 1.18 -15.21
N LEU A 173 -14.33 -0.02 -14.61
CA LEU A 173 -13.17 -0.78 -14.16
C LEU A 173 -12.89 -1.88 -15.17
N ILE A 174 -11.61 -2.05 -15.52
CA ILE A 174 -11.15 -3.05 -16.47
C ILE A 174 -10.04 -3.87 -15.82
N GLY A 175 -10.07 -5.18 -15.99
CA GLY A 175 -8.96 -6.03 -15.59
C GLY A 175 -9.03 -7.41 -16.22
N ALA A 176 -7.86 -8.05 -16.31
CA ALA A 176 -7.72 -9.40 -16.82
C ALA A 176 -8.23 -10.49 -15.86
N THR A 177 -8.60 -10.11 -14.63
CA THR A 177 -9.03 -11.03 -13.57
C THR A 177 -10.50 -11.43 -13.74
N ALA A 178 -10.86 -12.59 -13.21
CA ALA A 178 -12.25 -13.08 -13.17
C ALA A 178 -13.08 -12.45 -12.05
N GLN A 179 -12.43 -11.87 -11.05
CA GLN A 179 -13.05 -11.34 -9.84
C GLN A 179 -12.37 -10.05 -9.38
N LEU A 180 -13.03 -9.33 -8.47
CA LEU A 180 -12.50 -8.18 -7.75
C LEU A 180 -11.61 -8.64 -6.59
N LEU A 181 -10.52 -7.90 -6.38
CA LEU A 181 -9.57 -8.08 -5.29
C LEU A 181 -9.15 -9.57 -5.12
N PRO A 182 -8.70 -10.28 -6.18
CA PRO A 182 -8.45 -11.72 -6.14
C PRO A 182 -7.41 -12.16 -5.09
N ARG A 183 -6.53 -11.25 -4.67
CA ARG A 183 -5.54 -11.49 -3.61
C ARG A 183 -6.04 -11.16 -2.20
N ARG A 184 -7.27 -10.68 -2.04
CA ARG A 184 -7.78 -10.17 -0.76
C ARG A 184 -9.17 -10.67 -0.42
N LEU A 185 -9.97 -11.05 -1.41
CA LEU A 185 -11.32 -11.60 -1.21
C LEU A 185 -11.41 -13.01 -1.79
N ASN A 186 -12.25 -13.84 -1.20
CA ASN A 186 -12.74 -15.03 -1.86
C ASN A 186 -13.88 -14.67 -2.83
N LEU A 187 -14.34 -15.65 -3.61
CA LEU A 187 -15.29 -15.43 -4.70
C LEU A 187 -16.58 -14.76 -4.22
N ARG A 188 -17.22 -15.31 -3.17
CA ARG A 188 -18.49 -14.78 -2.65
C ARG A 188 -18.38 -13.32 -2.18
N ALA A 189 -17.33 -12.96 -1.43
CA ALA A 189 -17.11 -11.57 -1.04
C ALA A 189 -16.82 -10.65 -2.25
N SER A 190 -16.18 -11.16 -3.30
CA SER A 190 -16.02 -10.42 -4.56
C SER A 190 -17.36 -10.20 -5.28
N GLU A 191 -18.25 -11.18 -5.31
CA GLU A 191 -19.59 -11.06 -5.90
C GLU A 191 -20.42 -9.98 -5.18
N LEU A 192 -20.42 -10.00 -3.83
CA LEU A 192 -21.06 -8.98 -3.02
C LEU A 192 -20.51 -7.57 -3.33
N MET A 193 -19.21 -7.46 -3.58
CA MET A 193 -18.59 -6.20 -4.01
C MET A 193 -19.01 -5.79 -5.42
N GLU A 194 -19.08 -6.75 -6.35
CA GLU A 194 -19.53 -6.51 -7.72
C GLU A 194 -20.98 -6.00 -7.74
N GLU A 195 -21.89 -6.65 -7.02
CA GLU A 195 -23.29 -6.23 -6.89
C GLU A 195 -23.38 -4.79 -6.36
N LEU A 196 -22.59 -4.46 -5.33
CA LEU A 196 -22.51 -3.12 -4.76
C LEU A 196 -22.02 -2.09 -5.77
N LEU A 197 -20.96 -2.39 -6.52
CA LEU A 197 -20.41 -1.49 -7.55
C LEU A 197 -21.42 -1.25 -8.67
N ARG A 198 -22.06 -2.31 -9.19
CA ARG A 198 -23.08 -2.21 -10.24
C ARG A 198 -24.30 -1.42 -9.77
N LYS A 199 -24.77 -1.65 -8.53
CA LYS A 199 -25.85 -0.87 -7.90
C LYS A 199 -25.51 0.63 -7.85
N ASN A 200 -24.23 0.97 -7.70
CA ASN A 200 -23.73 2.34 -7.71
C ASN A 200 -23.32 2.85 -9.11
N LYS A 201 -23.75 2.15 -10.17
CA LYS A 201 -23.53 2.50 -11.58
C LYS A 201 -22.05 2.59 -11.96
N VAL A 202 -21.27 1.65 -11.44
CA VAL A 202 -19.90 1.40 -11.88
C VAL A 202 -19.93 0.24 -12.86
N ASP A 203 -19.42 0.47 -14.08
CA ASP A 203 -19.31 -0.57 -15.09
C ASP A 203 -18.09 -1.44 -14.82
N LEU A 204 -18.24 -2.75 -14.94
CA LEU A 204 -17.17 -3.73 -14.70
C LEU A 204 -16.92 -4.55 -15.97
N SER A 205 -15.65 -4.61 -16.38
CA SER A 205 -15.20 -5.42 -17.51
C SER A 205 -14.09 -6.38 -17.07
N PHE A 206 -14.48 -7.62 -16.78
CA PHE A 206 -13.60 -8.72 -16.40
C PHE A 206 -13.02 -9.42 -17.63
N HIS A 207 -11.91 -10.13 -17.44
CA HIS A 207 -11.20 -10.85 -18.50
C HIS A 207 -10.84 -9.96 -19.70
N GLU A 208 -10.51 -8.70 -19.44
CA GLU A 208 -10.07 -7.74 -20.44
C GLU A 208 -8.60 -7.38 -20.18
N GLU A 209 -7.72 -7.86 -21.06
CA GLU A 209 -6.37 -7.32 -21.16
C GLU A 209 -6.39 -6.06 -22.01
N VAL A 210 -5.72 -5.00 -21.55
CA VAL A 210 -5.58 -3.77 -22.33
C VAL A 210 -4.39 -3.89 -23.26
N LEU A 211 -4.64 -3.73 -24.56
CA LEU A 211 -3.68 -3.92 -25.64
C LEU A 211 -3.01 -2.61 -26.08
N SER A 212 -3.75 -1.50 -26.13
CA SER A 212 -3.21 -0.19 -26.49
C SER A 212 -3.99 0.96 -25.88
N PHE A 213 -3.32 2.12 -25.83
CA PHE A 213 -3.88 3.41 -25.44
C PHE A 213 -3.53 4.42 -26.53
N GLU A 214 -4.51 4.99 -27.20
CA GLU A 214 -4.29 5.90 -28.34
C GLU A 214 -5.11 7.18 -28.16
N PRO A 215 -4.51 8.37 -28.30
CA PRO A 215 -5.28 9.60 -28.37
C PRO A 215 -6.23 9.55 -29.58
N ASP A 216 -7.51 9.85 -29.37
CA ASP A 216 -8.51 9.79 -30.45
C ASP A 216 -8.57 11.05 -31.33
N GLY A 217 -7.69 12.02 -31.07
CA GLY A 217 -7.65 13.33 -31.73
C GLY A 217 -8.76 14.30 -31.31
N LYS A 218 -9.67 13.89 -30.42
CA LYS A 218 -10.84 14.66 -29.94
C LYS A 218 -10.82 14.89 -28.43
N GLY A 219 -9.67 14.68 -27.80
CA GLY A 219 -9.45 14.89 -26.36
C GLY A 219 -9.77 13.67 -25.50
N LYS A 220 -10.04 12.50 -26.08
CA LYS A 220 -10.21 11.24 -25.35
C LYS A 220 -9.09 10.27 -25.67
N THR A 221 -8.97 9.24 -24.84
CA THR A 221 -8.12 8.08 -25.09
C THR A 221 -8.99 6.91 -25.55
N LEU A 222 -8.69 6.37 -26.72
CA LEU A 222 -9.14 5.05 -27.15
C LEU A 222 -8.36 3.99 -26.37
N VAL A 223 -9.08 3.17 -25.62
CA VAL A 223 -8.54 2.03 -24.88
C VAL A 223 -9.00 0.77 -25.59
N THR A 224 -8.05 0.08 -26.22
CA THR A 224 -8.28 -1.18 -26.92
C THR A 224 -8.05 -2.32 -25.95
N MET A 225 -9.07 -3.13 -25.72
CA MET A 225 -9.00 -4.35 -24.92
C MET A 225 -9.13 -5.58 -25.81
N ILE A 226 -8.85 -6.76 -25.27
CA ILE A 226 -8.88 -8.01 -26.02
C ILE A 226 -10.26 -8.33 -26.63
N LYS A 227 -11.38 -7.97 -25.98
CA LYS A 227 -12.73 -8.26 -26.52
C LYS A 227 -13.45 -7.06 -27.11
N LYS A 228 -13.07 -5.84 -26.73
CA LYS A 228 -13.76 -4.61 -27.13
C LYS A 228 -12.86 -3.39 -27.00
N SER A 229 -13.37 -2.23 -27.42
CA SER A 229 -12.69 -0.94 -27.26
C SER A 229 -13.63 0.10 -26.64
N GLY A 230 -13.09 1.08 -25.92
CA GLY A 230 -13.84 2.20 -25.36
C GLY A 230 -13.08 3.52 -25.44
N ARG A 231 -13.80 4.64 -25.49
CA ARG A 231 -13.21 5.99 -25.45
C ARG A 231 -13.51 6.67 -24.12
N PHE A 232 -12.48 7.16 -23.46
CA PHE A 232 -12.58 7.74 -22.13
C PHE A 232 -11.86 9.08 -22.06
N ASP A 233 -12.41 10.01 -21.29
CA ASP A 233 -11.79 11.32 -21.08
C ASP A 233 -10.55 11.20 -20.17
N MET A 234 -10.51 10.17 -19.33
CA MET A 234 -9.47 9.98 -18.33
C MET A 234 -9.17 8.50 -18.11
N VAL A 235 -7.88 8.15 -18.09
CA VAL A 235 -7.38 6.79 -17.83
C VAL A 235 -6.55 6.80 -16.55
N VAL A 236 -6.86 5.90 -15.61
CA VAL A 236 -6.18 5.77 -14.32
C VAL A 236 -5.63 4.35 -14.15
N PHE A 237 -4.35 4.22 -13.82
CA PHE A 237 -3.72 2.92 -13.57
C PHE A 237 -3.74 2.56 -12.09
N CYS A 238 -4.28 1.38 -11.79
CA CYS A 238 -4.44 0.77 -10.48
C CYS A 238 -4.06 -0.72 -10.51
N ILE A 239 -3.01 -1.08 -11.25
CA ILE A 239 -2.60 -2.47 -11.52
C ILE A 239 -1.58 -3.04 -10.51
N GLY A 240 -1.33 -2.32 -9.41
CA GLY A 240 -0.38 -2.70 -8.38
C GLY A 240 0.79 -1.74 -8.27
N VAL A 241 1.73 -2.11 -7.40
CA VAL A 241 2.94 -1.35 -7.09
C VAL A 241 4.13 -2.30 -7.04
N ALA A 242 5.34 -1.77 -7.25
CA ALA A 242 6.60 -2.47 -7.05
C ALA A 242 7.46 -1.78 -6.00
N PRO A 243 8.24 -2.52 -5.18
CA PRO A 243 9.17 -1.95 -4.21
C PRO A 243 10.22 -1.06 -4.91
N ARG A 244 10.53 0.11 -4.32
CA ARG A 244 11.61 0.95 -4.82
C ARG A 244 12.95 0.39 -4.36
N ILE A 245 13.64 -0.32 -5.25
CA ILE A 245 14.91 -1.01 -4.95
C ILE A 245 16.15 -0.38 -5.59
N ALA A 246 15.98 0.64 -6.45
CA ALA A 246 17.07 1.19 -7.26
C ALA A 246 18.24 1.69 -6.41
N LEU A 247 17.96 2.50 -5.38
CA LEU A 247 19.00 3.01 -4.47
C LEU A 247 19.81 1.91 -3.79
N ALA A 248 19.13 0.87 -3.30
CA ALA A 248 19.80 -0.27 -2.63
C ALA A 248 20.64 -1.07 -3.63
N ARG A 249 20.08 -1.39 -4.79
CA ARG A 249 20.74 -2.14 -5.86
C ARG A 249 22.00 -1.43 -6.34
N GLU A 250 21.92 -0.13 -6.60
CA GLU A 250 23.04 0.69 -7.05
C GLU A 250 24.12 0.86 -5.98
N ALA A 251 23.76 0.73 -4.69
CA ALA A 251 24.68 0.71 -3.57
C ALA A 251 25.37 -0.64 -3.33
N GLY A 252 25.01 -1.68 -4.10
CA GLY A 252 25.50 -3.04 -3.91
C GLY A 252 24.84 -3.80 -2.74
N ILE A 253 23.65 -3.37 -2.30
CA ILE A 253 22.84 -4.07 -1.30
C ILE A 253 22.01 -5.15 -2.00
N ASP A 254 21.81 -6.29 -1.35
CA ASP A 254 21.09 -7.42 -1.92
C ASP A 254 19.61 -7.09 -2.12
N VAL A 255 19.11 -7.33 -3.33
CA VAL A 255 17.74 -7.07 -3.73
C VAL A 255 17.17 -8.24 -4.54
N SER A 256 15.86 -8.43 -4.46
CA SER A 256 15.11 -9.33 -5.34
C SER A 256 13.78 -8.67 -5.72
N THR A 257 12.66 -9.08 -5.12
CA THR A 257 11.38 -8.38 -5.24
C THR A 257 11.44 -7.04 -4.48
N GLY A 258 12.08 -7.04 -3.30
CA GLY A 258 12.39 -5.85 -2.49
C GLY A 258 13.85 -5.83 -2.04
N VAL A 259 14.20 -4.89 -1.16
CA VAL A 259 15.48 -4.88 -0.44
C VAL A 259 15.48 -6.02 0.56
N ILE A 260 16.38 -6.98 0.41
CA ILE A 260 16.40 -8.18 1.25
C ILE A 260 16.86 -7.80 2.66
N VAL A 261 16.09 -8.22 3.67
CA VAL A 261 16.42 -8.00 5.07
C VAL A 261 16.29 -9.28 5.90
N ASP A 262 17.03 -9.33 7.01
CA ASP A 262 16.87 -10.33 8.06
C ASP A 262 15.66 -10.05 8.97
N GLU A 263 15.45 -10.89 9.99
CA GLU A 263 14.41 -10.72 11.01
C GLU A 263 14.56 -9.45 11.86
N TYR A 264 15.70 -8.77 11.80
CA TYR A 264 15.98 -7.50 12.46
C TYR A 264 15.85 -6.29 11.51
N LEU A 265 15.38 -6.51 10.28
CA LEU A 265 15.28 -5.50 9.22
C LEU A 265 16.64 -4.98 8.71
N THR A 266 17.72 -5.70 9.00
CA THR A 266 19.07 -5.38 8.55
C THR A 266 19.30 -5.93 7.15
N THR A 267 19.92 -5.13 6.29
CA THR A 267 20.25 -5.54 4.91
C THR A 267 21.55 -6.35 4.86
N SER A 268 22.06 -6.65 3.66
CA SER A 268 23.40 -7.23 3.50
C SER A 268 24.54 -6.33 4.00
N ASP A 269 24.25 -5.06 4.29
CA ASP A 269 25.12 -4.16 5.04
C ASP A 269 24.56 -3.91 6.46
N ARG A 270 25.36 -4.21 7.49
CA ARG A 270 24.98 -4.10 8.90
C ARG A 270 24.63 -2.66 9.35
N ASP A 271 25.06 -1.67 8.60
CA ASP A 271 24.81 -0.26 8.90
C ASP A 271 23.62 0.32 8.12
N ILE A 272 22.95 -0.52 7.31
CA ILE A 272 21.78 -0.15 6.51
C ILE A 272 20.62 -1.11 6.82
N LEU A 273 19.48 -0.53 7.19
CA LEU A 273 18.21 -1.23 7.42
C LEU A 273 17.21 -0.86 6.33
N ALA A 274 16.17 -1.67 6.13
CA ALA A 274 15.05 -1.32 5.26
C ALA A 274 13.71 -1.66 5.90
N ALA A 275 12.72 -0.78 5.71
CA ALA A 275 11.37 -0.92 6.29
C ALA A 275 10.26 -0.45 5.35
N GLY A 276 9.06 -0.99 5.55
CA GLY A 276 7.88 -0.68 4.76
C GLY A 276 7.84 -1.39 3.41
N ASP A 277 7.11 -0.81 2.44
CA ASP A 277 6.83 -1.45 1.15
C ASP A 277 8.10 -1.69 0.29
N CYS A 278 9.27 -1.19 0.70
CA CYS A 278 10.54 -1.45 0.02
C CYS A 278 11.25 -2.72 0.51
N ALA A 279 10.94 -3.19 1.73
CA ALA A 279 11.65 -4.28 2.39
C ALA A 279 11.04 -5.64 2.03
N GLN A 280 11.91 -6.58 1.67
CA GLN A 280 11.60 -7.98 1.46
C GLN A 280 12.10 -8.79 2.67
N HIS A 281 11.14 -9.32 3.41
CA HIS A 281 11.37 -10.09 4.63
C HIS A 281 11.78 -11.54 4.35
N PRO A 282 12.30 -12.27 5.36
CA PRO A 282 12.48 -13.71 5.28
C PRO A 282 11.21 -14.40 4.76
N GLY A 283 11.37 -15.35 3.84
CA GLY A 283 10.26 -15.97 3.10
C GLY A 283 9.85 -15.23 1.82
N GLY A 284 10.51 -14.11 1.48
CA GLY A 284 10.29 -13.40 0.20
C GLY A 284 9.11 -12.43 0.21
N HIS A 285 8.60 -12.07 1.39
CA HIS A 285 7.36 -11.33 1.52
C HIS A 285 7.56 -9.81 1.50
N VAL A 286 6.68 -9.10 0.79
CA VAL A 286 6.50 -7.65 0.85
C VAL A 286 5.04 -7.34 1.19
N SER A 287 4.81 -6.48 2.19
CA SER A 287 3.47 -6.31 2.77
C SER A 287 2.53 -5.43 1.93
N TYR A 288 3.03 -4.31 1.41
CA TYR A 288 2.24 -3.23 0.77
C TYR A 288 1.14 -2.64 1.66
N LEU A 289 1.29 -2.76 2.98
CA LEU A 289 0.24 -2.47 3.96
C LEU A 289 0.72 -1.48 5.01
N TRP A 290 -0.14 -0.52 5.33
CA TRP A 290 0.17 0.58 6.24
C TRP A 290 0.63 0.12 7.63
N HIS A 291 -0.15 -0.77 8.26
CA HIS A 291 0.13 -1.25 9.63
C HIS A 291 1.40 -2.09 9.69
N ALA A 292 1.67 -2.89 8.65
CA ALA A 292 2.92 -3.63 8.55
C ALA A 292 4.11 -2.68 8.39
N ALA A 293 4.00 -1.66 7.54
CA ALA A 293 5.04 -0.65 7.36
C ALA A 293 5.30 0.15 8.65
N GLU A 294 4.24 0.47 9.41
CA GLU A 294 4.33 1.12 10.73
C GLU A 294 5.11 0.25 11.73
N HIS A 295 4.74 -1.03 11.86
CA HIS A 295 5.41 -1.97 12.75
C HIS A 295 6.88 -2.19 12.36
N GLN A 296 7.16 -2.35 11.06
CA GLN A 296 8.52 -2.44 10.56
C GLN A 296 9.33 -1.18 10.86
N GLY A 297 8.71 0.00 10.76
CA GLY A 297 9.34 1.27 11.15
C GLY A 297 9.80 1.24 12.60
N HIS A 298 8.92 0.85 13.53
CA HIS A 298 9.27 0.72 14.95
C HIS A 298 10.47 -0.21 15.18
N VAL A 299 10.46 -1.40 14.57
CA VAL A 299 11.56 -2.36 14.70
C VAL A 299 12.88 -1.81 14.11
N ALA A 300 12.84 -1.22 12.92
CA ALA A 300 14.03 -0.65 12.29
C ALA A 300 14.61 0.52 13.11
N GLY A 301 13.74 1.37 13.67
CA GLY A 301 14.15 2.45 14.57
C GLY A 301 14.84 1.93 15.82
N ALA A 302 14.30 0.87 16.44
CA ALA A 302 14.88 0.25 17.62
C ALA A 302 16.25 -0.39 17.33
N ASN A 303 16.38 -1.06 16.19
CA ASN A 303 17.61 -1.75 15.80
C ASN A 303 18.70 -0.78 15.33
N ALA A 304 18.33 0.36 14.73
CA ALA A 304 19.28 1.42 14.40
C ALA A 304 19.98 1.98 15.65
N VAL A 305 19.36 1.91 16.83
CA VAL A 305 19.94 2.34 18.12
C VAL A 305 20.30 1.17 19.06
N GLY A 306 20.40 -0.06 18.53
CA GLY A 306 21.04 -1.18 19.22
C GLY A 306 20.16 -2.08 20.11
N ARG A 307 18.83 -2.06 19.99
CA ARG A 307 17.92 -2.87 20.84
C ARG A 307 17.72 -4.35 20.44
N ALA A 308 18.26 -4.82 19.31
CA ALA A 308 18.13 -6.20 18.82
C ALA A 308 16.69 -6.77 18.93
N THR A 309 15.73 -6.09 18.32
CA THR A 309 14.31 -6.43 18.27
C THR A 309 13.97 -7.19 17.00
N GLU A 310 13.43 -8.40 17.12
CA GLU A 310 12.95 -9.16 15.97
C GLU A 310 11.60 -8.63 15.45
N PHE A 311 11.42 -8.60 14.14
CA PHE A 311 10.14 -8.37 13.49
C PHE A 311 9.36 -9.68 13.40
N LEU A 312 8.46 -9.90 14.35
CA LEU A 312 7.46 -10.96 14.26
C LEU A 312 6.35 -10.51 13.32
N ASN A 313 6.27 -11.13 12.15
CA ASN A 313 5.32 -10.77 11.10
C ASN A 313 3.87 -10.99 11.57
N PRO A 314 3.10 -9.95 11.93
CA PRO A 314 1.74 -10.13 12.41
C PRO A 314 0.79 -10.46 11.24
N PRO A 315 -0.36 -11.11 11.48
CA PRO A 315 -1.34 -11.33 10.42
C PRO A 315 -1.73 -10.02 9.72
N PHE A 316 -1.77 -10.08 8.40
CA PHE A 316 -2.02 -8.93 7.56
C PHE A 316 -3.51 -8.70 7.40
N ARG A 317 -3.97 -7.50 7.76
CA ARG A 317 -5.37 -7.12 7.55
C ARG A 317 -5.56 -6.08 6.45
N MET A 318 -6.40 -6.38 5.47
CA MET A 318 -6.90 -5.39 4.51
C MET A 318 -8.27 -4.93 4.98
N LYS A 319 -8.47 -3.60 5.06
CA LYS A 319 -9.79 -2.98 5.26
C LYS A 319 -10.10 -2.09 4.07
N CYS A 320 -11.23 -2.34 3.42
CA CYS A 320 -11.75 -1.54 2.32
C CYS A 320 -13.18 -1.13 2.65
N GLU A 321 -13.52 0.13 2.46
CA GLU A 321 -14.89 0.62 2.65
C GLU A 321 -15.26 1.44 1.44
N ILE A 322 -16.35 1.04 0.78
CA ILE A 322 -16.90 1.71 -0.39
C ILE A 322 -18.43 1.72 -0.28
N PHE A 323 -19.05 2.84 -0.60
CA PHE A 323 -20.51 2.99 -0.63
C PHE A 323 -21.20 2.53 0.68
N GLY A 324 -20.55 2.76 1.82
CA GLY A 324 -21.05 2.38 3.14
C GLY A 324 -20.99 0.88 3.47
N THR A 325 -20.37 0.06 2.60
CA THR A 325 -20.13 -1.37 2.86
C THR A 325 -18.67 -1.59 3.18
N GLN A 326 -18.41 -2.37 4.23
CA GLN A 326 -17.07 -2.64 4.72
C GLN A 326 -16.63 -4.06 4.36
N PHE A 327 -15.42 -4.19 3.83
CA PHE A 327 -14.76 -5.44 3.50
C PHE A 327 -13.47 -5.56 4.31
N LEU A 328 -13.27 -6.74 4.89
CA LEU A 328 -12.10 -7.08 5.69
C LEU A 328 -11.54 -8.42 5.21
N SER A 329 -10.22 -8.53 5.15
CA SER A 329 -9.55 -9.82 5.04
C SER A 329 -8.35 -9.88 5.96
N VAL A 330 -8.12 -11.03 6.59
CA VAL A 330 -6.93 -11.34 7.38
C VAL A 330 -6.20 -12.50 6.71
N ASP A 331 -4.94 -12.29 6.29
CA ASP A 331 -4.04 -13.26 5.65
C ASP A 331 -4.55 -13.99 4.38
N GLN A 332 -5.64 -13.53 3.77
CA GLN A 332 -6.17 -14.05 2.50
C GLN A 332 -5.15 -14.02 1.33
N THR A 333 -4.17 -13.11 1.39
CA THR A 333 -3.20 -12.86 0.31
C THR A 333 -2.21 -13.99 0.06
N TRP A 334 -2.04 -14.85 1.06
CA TRP A 334 -1.00 -15.87 1.06
C TRP A 334 -1.53 -17.26 0.72
N LEU A 335 -2.82 -17.36 0.37
CA LEU A 335 -3.43 -18.64 0.03
C LEU A 335 -3.05 -19.10 -1.39
N GLY A 336 -2.82 -18.18 -2.33
CA GLY A 336 -2.38 -18.50 -3.70
C GLY A 336 -3.14 -19.67 -4.32
N ASP A 337 -2.42 -20.59 -4.98
CA ASP A 337 -2.97 -21.84 -5.54
C ASP A 337 -3.34 -22.87 -4.46
N ARG A 338 -3.00 -22.65 -3.19
CA ARG A 338 -3.38 -23.53 -2.08
C ARG A 338 -4.83 -23.30 -1.64
N ALA A 339 -5.51 -22.27 -2.15
CA ALA A 339 -6.89 -21.97 -1.79
C ALA A 339 -7.84 -23.16 -2.01
N GLU A 340 -7.61 -23.98 -3.05
CA GLU A 340 -8.44 -25.15 -3.37
C GLU A 340 -8.28 -26.30 -2.36
N ALA A 341 -7.17 -26.34 -1.61
CA ALA A 341 -6.91 -27.36 -0.60
C ALA A 341 -7.47 -26.99 0.79
N LEU A 342 -8.05 -25.80 0.95
CA LEU A 342 -8.53 -25.33 2.24
C LEU A 342 -9.98 -25.76 2.47
N THR A 343 -10.26 -26.11 3.72
CA THR A 343 -11.64 -26.22 4.17
C THR A 343 -12.18 -24.81 4.41
N VAL A 344 -13.28 -24.46 3.76
CA VAL A 344 -13.95 -23.16 3.97
C VAL A 344 -15.24 -23.36 4.76
N ARG A 345 -15.49 -22.46 5.72
CA ARG A 345 -16.75 -22.38 6.46
C ARG A 345 -17.28 -20.96 6.36
N GLU A 346 -18.55 -20.84 5.96
CA GLU A 346 -19.17 -19.55 5.66
C GLU A 346 -20.44 -19.38 6.50
N ALA A 347 -20.75 -18.11 6.80
CA ALA A 347 -22.02 -17.69 7.37
C ALA A 347 -22.42 -16.36 6.73
N GLU A 348 -23.68 -16.25 6.33
CA GLU A 348 -24.25 -15.06 5.69
C GLU A 348 -25.66 -14.83 6.22
N ALA A 349 -25.87 -13.74 6.96
CA ALA A 349 -27.20 -13.30 7.40
C ALA A 349 -27.19 -11.81 7.75
N GLY A 350 -28.35 -11.15 7.69
CA GLY A 350 -28.52 -9.76 8.12
C GLY A 350 -27.63 -8.74 7.38
N GLY A 351 -27.21 -9.04 6.15
CA GLY A 351 -26.29 -8.19 5.37
C GLY A 351 -24.82 -8.29 5.79
N LYS A 352 -24.48 -9.26 6.64
CA LYS A 352 -23.12 -9.64 7.03
C LYS A 352 -22.72 -10.95 6.35
N TYR A 353 -21.43 -11.08 6.09
CA TYR A 353 -20.84 -12.31 5.56
C TYR A 353 -19.49 -12.56 6.24
N VAL A 354 -19.21 -13.81 6.61
CA VAL A 354 -17.91 -14.23 7.15
C VAL A 354 -17.52 -15.57 6.53
N ALA A 355 -16.30 -15.67 6.04
CA ALA A 355 -15.66 -16.91 5.62
C ALA A 355 -14.38 -17.15 6.42
N ALA A 356 -14.30 -18.33 7.03
CA ALA A 356 -13.12 -18.81 7.73
C ALA A 356 -12.46 -19.93 6.90
N ASN A 357 -11.17 -19.77 6.59
CA ASN A 357 -10.38 -20.71 5.81
C ASN A 357 -9.45 -21.51 6.72
N PHE A 358 -9.44 -22.84 6.57
CA PHE A 358 -8.69 -23.76 7.42
C PHE A 358 -7.71 -24.61 6.62
N ASN A 359 -6.50 -24.75 7.16
CA ASN A 359 -5.53 -25.77 6.77
C ASN A 359 -5.30 -26.69 7.98
N ASP A 360 -5.39 -28.02 7.81
CA ASP A 360 -5.30 -28.99 8.91
C ASP A 360 -6.21 -28.65 10.11
N ARG A 361 -7.44 -28.21 9.82
CA ARG A 361 -8.45 -27.77 10.82
C ARG A 361 -8.01 -26.58 11.70
N ARG A 362 -6.99 -25.83 11.26
CA ARG A 362 -6.47 -24.63 11.90
C ARG A 362 -6.73 -23.42 11.03
N LEU A 363 -7.26 -22.36 11.64
CA LEU A 363 -7.58 -21.12 10.93
C LEU A 363 -6.29 -20.51 10.32
N VAL A 364 -6.38 -20.13 9.04
CA VAL A 364 -5.27 -19.48 8.32
C VAL A 364 -5.67 -18.16 7.67
N SER A 365 -6.97 -17.92 7.46
CA SER A 365 -7.47 -16.66 6.90
C SER A 365 -8.94 -16.45 7.26
N VAL A 366 -9.34 -15.18 7.35
CA VAL A 366 -10.75 -14.77 7.45
C VAL A 366 -11.05 -13.70 6.41
N VAL A 367 -12.22 -13.81 5.76
CA VAL A 367 -12.82 -12.73 4.96
C VAL A 367 -14.14 -12.35 5.61
N ALA A 368 -14.41 -11.05 5.76
CA ALA A 368 -15.65 -10.56 6.36
C ALA A 368 -16.20 -9.34 5.60
N VAL A 369 -17.54 -9.26 5.50
CA VAL A 369 -18.28 -8.12 4.95
C VAL A 369 -19.27 -7.62 5.99
N ASN A 370 -19.28 -6.30 6.25
CA ASN A 370 -20.10 -5.61 7.24
C ASN A 370 -19.98 -6.13 8.69
N ASP A 371 -18.86 -6.77 9.01
CA ASP A 371 -18.59 -7.28 10.36
C ASP A 371 -17.18 -6.89 10.85
N THR A 372 -16.79 -5.64 10.59
CA THR A 372 -15.42 -5.18 10.86
C THR A 372 -15.15 -4.80 12.32
N ASP A 373 -16.19 -4.67 13.15
CA ASP A 373 -16.05 -4.46 14.60
C ASP A 373 -15.30 -5.64 15.26
N ARG A 374 -15.45 -6.85 14.73
CA ARG A 374 -14.70 -8.05 15.15
C ARG A 374 -13.32 -8.19 14.51
N SER A 375 -12.78 -7.13 13.88
CA SER A 375 -11.48 -7.20 13.19
C SER A 375 -10.30 -7.63 14.07
N SER A 376 -10.23 -7.15 15.31
CA SER A 376 -9.18 -7.57 16.26
C SER A 376 -9.32 -9.04 16.67
N LEU A 377 -10.55 -9.53 16.79
CA LEU A 377 -10.83 -10.94 17.08
C LEU A 377 -10.35 -11.84 15.94
N TYR A 378 -10.67 -11.48 14.69
CA TYR A 378 -10.21 -12.23 13.52
C TYR A 378 -8.69 -12.25 13.40
N GLU A 379 -8.04 -11.13 13.69
CA GLU A 379 -6.58 -11.04 13.69
C GLU A 379 -5.96 -11.97 14.74
N SER A 380 -6.48 -11.97 15.98
CA SER A 380 -5.98 -12.87 17.02
C SER A 380 -6.27 -14.33 16.68
N ALA A 381 -7.46 -14.64 16.15
CA ALA A 381 -7.82 -16.00 15.79
C ALA A 381 -6.90 -16.59 14.71
N VAL A 382 -6.53 -15.78 13.70
CA VAL A 382 -5.58 -16.19 12.66
C VAL A 382 -4.17 -16.32 13.23
N ARG A 383 -3.72 -15.33 14.04
CA ARG A 383 -2.41 -15.36 14.71
C ARG A 383 -2.22 -16.62 15.56
N GLU A 384 -3.24 -16.97 16.34
CA GLU A 384 -3.24 -18.10 17.27
C GLU A 384 -3.65 -19.42 16.61
N ARG A 385 -3.98 -19.41 15.31
CA ARG A 385 -4.43 -20.58 14.54
C ARG A 385 -5.53 -21.35 15.26
N TRP A 386 -6.63 -20.68 15.55
CA TRP A 386 -7.77 -21.28 16.27
C TRP A 386 -8.27 -22.57 15.60
N PRO A 387 -8.73 -23.56 16.39
CA PRO A 387 -9.30 -24.79 15.84
C PRO A 387 -10.68 -24.53 15.22
N GLU A 388 -11.02 -25.31 14.18
CA GLU A 388 -12.28 -25.20 13.42
C GLU A 388 -13.55 -25.14 14.30
N ALA A 389 -13.62 -25.95 15.36
CA ALA A 389 -14.77 -25.98 16.27
C ALA A 389 -14.97 -24.62 16.97
N ARG A 390 -13.90 -24.03 17.51
CA ARG A 390 -13.93 -22.72 18.16
C ARG A 390 -14.33 -21.62 17.18
N CYS A 391 -13.82 -21.65 15.96
CA CYS A 391 -14.21 -20.69 14.93
C CYS A 391 -15.68 -20.80 14.54
N THR A 392 -16.24 -22.00 14.52
CA THR A 392 -17.66 -22.21 14.23
C THR A 392 -18.54 -21.56 15.29
N GLU A 393 -18.18 -21.70 16.56
CA GLU A 393 -18.90 -21.12 17.69
C GLU A 393 -18.72 -19.60 17.79
N GLU A 394 -17.47 -19.10 17.75
CA GLU A 394 -17.17 -17.70 18.06
C GLU A 394 -17.16 -16.76 16.85
N LEU A 395 -16.87 -17.27 15.64
CA LEU A 395 -16.77 -16.43 14.43
C LEU A 395 -18.03 -16.53 13.57
N LEU A 396 -18.54 -17.75 13.35
CA LEU A 396 -19.59 -18.01 12.37
C LEU A 396 -21.01 -18.02 12.96
N SER A 397 -21.22 -18.67 14.11
CA SER A 397 -22.55 -18.74 14.74
C SER A 397 -23.16 -17.36 15.05
N PRO A 398 -22.38 -16.33 15.46
CA PRO A 398 -22.93 -14.99 15.69
C PRO A 398 -23.42 -14.25 14.44
N ILE A 399 -23.13 -14.79 13.24
CA ILE A 399 -23.63 -14.25 11.97
C ILE A 399 -24.98 -14.88 11.59
N ARG A 400 -25.27 -16.09 12.07
CA ARG A 400 -26.41 -16.90 11.62
C ARG A 400 -27.76 -16.42 12.16
#